data_AF-A0A1M6GJ67-F1
#
_entry.id   AF-A0A1M6GJ67-F1
#
_cell.length_a   1.000
_cell.length_b   1.000
_cell.length_c   1.000
_cell.angle_alpha   90.00
_cell.angle_beta   90.00
_cell.angle_gamma   90.00
#
_symmetry.space_group_name_H-M   'P 1'
#
loop_
_entity.id
_entity.type
_entity.pdbx_description
1 polymer ?
#
loop_
_entity_poly.entity_id
_entity_poly.type
_entity_poly.pdbx_seq_one_letter_code
_entity_poly.pdbx_strand_id
1 'polypeptide(L)'
;MKFDMNVMENNNGNKFITMPGGRVIMSAPLIPFCAYASFVEVFDDEYTIKKEFETTYFIADKLAKGRYIAFTVKNDSMNGGGLYDTPSDSQVLGRQLGKHLWKDGFRSTDYGWIIVCTTGIFHKDISKFDKMTGDIVCSSRNPLPEFPNFELNLNNVHSIYKVIKRSF
;
A
#
# COMPACT_ATOMS: atom_id res chain seq x y z
N MET A 1 -16.88 -18.35 29.03
CA MET A 1 -15.45 -18.54 28.71
C MET A 1 -14.97 -17.24 28.08
N LYS A 2 -14.14 -16.46 28.79
CA LYS A 2 -13.51 -15.26 28.20
C LYS A 2 -12.34 -15.75 27.38
N PHE A 3 -12.38 -15.55 26.07
CA PHE A 3 -11.20 -15.75 25.24
C PHE A 3 -10.34 -14.51 25.41
N ASP A 4 -9.20 -14.64 26.09
CA ASP A 4 -8.25 -13.55 26.23
C ASP A 4 -7.60 -13.29 24.87
N MET A 5 -8.09 -12.26 24.20
CA MET A 5 -7.50 -11.75 22.96
C MET A 5 -6.24 -10.98 23.34
N ASN A 6 -5.08 -11.45 22.88
CA ASN A 6 -3.83 -10.72 23.09
C ASN A 6 -3.68 -9.68 21.97
N VAL A 7 -3.67 -8.40 22.35
CA VAL A 7 -3.49 -7.26 21.45
C VAL A 7 -2.06 -6.74 21.61
N MET A 8 -1.31 -6.73 20.52
CA MET A 8 0.01 -6.12 20.42
C MET A 8 -0.04 -4.95 19.43
N GLU A 9 0.68 -3.87 19.71
CA GLU A 9 0.84 -2.75 18.78
C GLU A 9 2.31 -2.63 18.38
N ASN A 10 2.59 -2.42 17.10
CA ASN A 10 3.96 -2.14 16.65
C ASN A 10 4.25 -0.63 16.68
N ASN A 11 5.53 -0.27 16.50
CA ASN A 11 5.98 1.13 16.51
C ASN A 11 5.39 2.01 15.38
N ASN A 12 4.59 1.44 14.47
CA ASN A 12 3.93 2.15 13.37
C ASN A 12 2.41 2.28 13.58
N GLY A 13 1.90 1.92 14.77
CA GLY A 13 0.47 1.99 15.10
C GLY A 13 -0.39 0.85 14.55
N ASN A 14 0.22 -0.17 13.94
CA ASN A 14 -0.52 -1.36 13.50
C ASN A 14 -0.78 -2.27 14.71
N LYS A 15 -2.05 -2.60 14.96
CA LYS A 15 -2.46 -3.51 16.03
C LYS A 15 -2.59 -4.94 15.51
N PHE A 16 -2.19 -5.90 16.31
CA PHE A 16 -2.19 -7.33 16.02
C PHE A 16 -2.97 -8.04 17.11
N ILE A 17 -4.06 -8.68 16.74
CA ILE A 17 -4.95 -9.43 17.61
C ILE A 17 -4.68 -10.92 17.38
N THR A 18 -4.19 -11.60 18.41
CA THR A 18 -4.00 -13.05 18.37
C THR A 18 -5.30 -13.73 18.77
N MET A 19 -5.91 -14.44 17.82
CA MET A 19 -7.15 -15.18 18.02
C MET A 19 -6.87 -16.57 18.62
N PRO A 20 -7.85 -17.16 19.33
CA PRO A 20 -7.80 -18.56 19.72
C PRO A 20 -7.56 -19.46 18.49
N GLY A 21 -6.54 -20.33 18.56
CA GLY A 21 -6.11 -21.15 17.42
C GLY A 21 -4.93 -20.58 16.62
N GLY A 22 -4.30 -19.51 17.10
CA GLY A 22 -3.01 -19.01 16.58
C GLY A 22 -3.10 -18.13 15.34
N ARG A 23 -4.29 -17.81 14.85
CA ARG A 23 -4.48 -16.83 13.77
C ARG A 23 -4.20 -15.43 14.31
N VAL A 24 -3.46 -14.63 13.55
CA VAL A 24 -3.20 -13.23 13.87
C VAL A 24 -4.03 -12.36 12.93
N ILE A 25 -4.75 -11.38 13.46
CA ILE A 25 -5.45 -10.36 12.69
C ILE A 25 -4.71 -9.05 12.89
N MET A 26 -4.38 -8.36 11.80
CA MET A 26 -3.75 -7.05 11.83
C MET A 26 -4.74 -5.98 11.42
N SER A 27 -4.76 -4.87 12.16
CA SER A 27 -5.46 -3.65 11.76
C SER A 27 -4.55 -2.71 10.97
N ALA A 28 -5.11 -2.05 9.96
CA ALA A 28 -4.43 -1.03 9.20
C ALA A 28 -5.38 0.15 8.90
N PRO A 29 -4.89 1.40 8.92
CA PRO A 29 -5.67 2.54 8.43
C PRO A 29 -6.00 2.32 6.94
N LEU A 30 -7.22 2.62 6.55
CA LEU A 30 -7.76 2.48 5.20
C LEU A 30 -7.85 3.84 4.52
N ILE A 31 -7.12 3.98 3.43
CA ILE A 31 -6.92 5.26 2.74
C ILE A 31 -7.51 5.17 1.34
N PRO A 32 -8.64 5.84 1.08
CA PRO A 32 -9.18 5.95 -0.27
C PRO A 32 -8.24 6.76 -1.16
N PHE A 33 -8.08 6.38 -2.43
CA PHE A 33 -7.26 7.14 -3.39
C PHE A 33 -7.73 8.60 -3.54
N CYS A 34 -9.03 8.85 -3.44
CA CYS A 34 -9.60 10.20 -3.49
C CYS A 34 -9.26 11.07 -2.28
N ALA A 35 -8.78 10.48 -1.17
CA ALA A 35 -8.38 11.20 0.04
C ALA A 35 -6.89 11.61 0.02
N TYR A 36 -6.25 11.62 -1.16
CA TYR A 36 -4.83 11.95 -1.34
C TYR A 36 -4.38 13.21 -0.60
N ALA A 37 -5.08 14.34 -0.79
CA ALA A 37 -4.72 15.61 -0.14
C ALA A 37 -4.69 15.47 1.38
N SER A 38 -5.70 14.82 1.97
CA SER A 38 -5.74 14.53 3.40
C SER A 38 -4.65 13.54 3.85
N PHE A 39 -4.20 12.64 2.97
CA PHE A 39 -3.16 11.68 3.31
C PHE A 39 -1.76 12.30 3.33
N VAL A 40 -1.43 13.18 2.38
CA VAL A 40 -0.11 13.83 2.34
C VAL A 40 0.05 14.80 3.52
N GLU A 41 -0.99 15.57 3.86
CA GLU A 41 -1.00 16.41 5.07
C GLU A 41 -0.67 15.61 6.34
N VAL A 42 -1.20 14.39 6.46
CA VAL A 42 -0.97 13.49 7.61
C VAL A 42 0.43 12.85 7.59
N PHE A 43 1.04 12.69 6.41
CA PHE A 43 2.32 12.01 6.28
C PHE A 43 3.52 12.97 6.42
N ASP A 44 3.34 14.25 6.06
CA ASP A 44 4.39 15.27 6.14
C ASP A 44 4.43 16.00 7.49
N ASP A 45 3.32 16.06 8.25
CA ASP A 45 3.29 16.68 9.58
C ASP A 45 3.32 15.63 10.71
N GLU A 46 4.38 15.62 11.51
CA GLU A 46 4.45 14.91 12.81
C GLU A 46 3.43 15.47 13.83
N TYR A 47 2.73 16.55 13.51
CA TYR A 47 1.80 17.22 14.39
C TYR A 47 0.36 17.17 13.85
N THR A 48 -0.40 16.21 14.37
CA THR A 48 -1.87 16.20 14.43
C THR A 48 -2.58 15.68 13.16
N ILE A 49 -2.85 14.38 13.17
CA ILE A 49 -3.84 13.73 12.31
C ILE A 49 -5.22 14.33 12.61
N LYS A 50 -5.74 15.23 11.75
CA LYS A 50 -7.12 15.77 11.90
C LYS A 50 -8.20 14.82 11.38
N LYS A 51 -7.84 13.77 10.64
CA LYS A 51 -8.79 12.85 10.00
C LYS A 51 -8.52 11.41 10.46
N GLU A 52 -9.42 10.88 11.28
CA GLU A 52 -9.47 9.45 11.54
C GLU A 52 -9.84 8.73 10.24
N PHE A 53 -8.85 8.12 9.60
CA PHE A 53 -9.12 7.18 8.52
C PHE A 53 -9.81 5.95 9.12
N GLU A 54 -10.72 5.35 8.36
CA GLU A 54 -11.34 4.07 8.73
C GLU A 54 -10.25 3.02 8.99
N THR A 55 -10.54 2.04 9.82
CA THR A 55 -9.64 0.91 10.08
C THR A 55 -10.19 -0.34 9.41
N THR A 56 -9.35 -1.04 8.65
CA THR A 56 -9.68 -2.35 8.10
C THR A 56 -8.79 -3.44 8.72
N TYR A 57 -9.17 -4.70 8.52
CA TYR A 57 -8.56 -5.85 9.15
C TYR A 57 -8.15 -6.90 8.13
N PHE A 58 -6.93 -7.42 8.27
CA PHE A 58 -6.41 -8.50 7.43
C PHE A 58 -5.90 -9.65 8.30
N ILE A 59 -6.09 -10.89 7.84
CA ILE A 59 -5.41 -12.04 8.44
C ILE A 59 -3.90 -11.89 8.17
N ALA A 60 -3.08 -11.97 9.21
CA ALA A 60 -1.63 -11.92 9.14
C ALA A 60 -1.04 -13.29 9.48
N ASP A 61 -0.03 -13.71 8.72
CA ASP A 61 0.60 -15.02 8.94
C ASP A 61 1.61 -14.97 10.09
N LYS A 62 2.18 -13.78 10.38
CA LYS A 62 3.14 -13.52 11.47
C LYS A 62 3.01 -12.06 11.96
N LEU A 63 3.50 -11.80 13.17
CA LEU A 63 3.70 -10.44 13.69
C LEU A 63 4.70 -9.70 12.80
N ALA A 64 4.19 -8.72 12.06
CA ALA A 64 4.91 -8.12 10.97
C ALA A 64 5.50 -6.77 11.43
N LYS A 65 6.83 -6.62 11.37
CA LYS A 65 7.57 -5.46 11.93
C LYS A 65 7.55 -4.20 11.06
N GLY A 66 6.90 -4.23 9.88
CA GLY A 66 6.83 -3.10 8.97
C GLY A 66 5.70 -2.11 9.30
N ARG A 67 5.67 -0.98 8.58
CA ARG A 67 4.50 -0.11 8.50
C ARG A 67 3.54 -0.65 7.46
N TYR A 68 2.28 -0.85 7.87
CA TYR A 68 1.22 -1.34 7.01
C TYR A 68 0.11 -0.31 6.88
N ILE A 69 -0.32 -0.07 5.64
CA ILE A 69 -1.43 0.81 5.31
C ILE A 69 -2.31 0.09 4.31
N ALA A 70 -3.62 0.19 4.48
CA ALA A 70 -4.57 -0.30 3.51
C ALA A 70 -5.03 0.83 2.60
N PHE A 71 -5.35 0.49 1.36
CA PHE A 71 -5.87 1.46 0.39
C PHE A 71 -7.11 0.90 -0.29
N THR A 72 -8.11 1.77 -0.52
CA THR A 72 -9.20 1.47 -1.46
C THR A 72 -8.73 1.91 -2.83
N VAL A 73 -8.45 0.95 -3.70
CA VAL A 73 -7.97 1.23 -5.07
C VAL A 73 -9.10 1.84 -5.88
N LYS A 74 -8.73 2.70 -6.83
CA LYS A 74 -9.67 3.33 -7.75
C LYS A 74 -9.29 2.93 -9.17
N ASN A 75 -10.31 2.73 -10.01
CA ASN A 75 -10.23 2.33 -11.41
C ASN A 75 -9.61 0.95 -11.64
N ASP A 76 -9.76 0.46 -12.86
CA ASP A 76 -9.36 -0.89 -13.27
C ASP A 76 -7.97 -0.94 -13.91
N SER A 77 -7.10 0.04 -13.65
CA SER A 77 -5.78 0.08 -14.29
C SER A 77 -4.88 -1.11 -13.93
N MET A 78 -5.12 -1.76 -12.79
CA MET A 78 -4.46 -3.01 -12.40
C MET A 78 -5.36 -4.24 -12.57
N ASN A 79 -6.46 -4.11 -13.34
CA ASN A 79 -7.42 -5.15 -13.67
C ASN A 79 -7.47 -5.44 -15.17
N GLY A 80 -6.57 -6.30 -15.65
CA GLY A 80 -6.56 -6.79 -17.03
C GLY A 80 -7.25 -8.15 -17.22
N GLY A 81 -7.88 -8.69 -16.17
CA GLY A 81 -8.51 -10.02 -16.17
C GLY A 81 -7.58 -11.17 -15.73
N GLY A 82 -6.37 -10.88 -15.25
CA GLY A 82 -5.44 -11.88 -14.74
C GLY A 82 -5.71 -12.33 -13.29
N LEU A 83 -5.18 -13.50 -12.91
CA LEU A 83 -5.31 -14.04 -11.54
C LEU A 83 -4.77 -13.09 -10.44
N TYR A 84 -3.73 -12.34 -10.78
CA TYR A 84 -3.02 -11.47 -9.85
C TYR A 84 -3.50 -10.01 -9.89
N ASP A 85 -4.55 -9.75 -10.66
CA ASP A 85 -5.03 -8.41 -10.98
C ASP A 85 -6.06 -7.90 -9.99
N THR A 86 -6.09 -6.59 -9.75
CA THR A 86 -6.90 -5.98 -8.69
C THR A 86 -7.98 -5.09 -9.31
N PRO A 87 -9.26 -5.48 -9.18
CA PRO A 87 -10.40 -4.67 -9.62
C PRO A 87 -10.50 -3.32 -8.89
N SER A 88 -11.18 -2.35 -9.50
CA SER A 88 -11.60 -1.12 -8.82
C SER A 88 -12.35 -1.43 -7.51
N ASP A 89 -12.24 -0.52 -6.54
CA ASP A 89 -12.92 -0.56 -5.23
C ASP A 89 -12.47 -1.71 -4.29
N SER A 90 -11.49 -2.50 -4.72
CA SER A 90 -10.82 -3.48 -3.86
C SER A 90 -10.04 -2.80 -2.73
N GLN A 91 -9.94 -3.49 -1.59
CA GLN A 91 -9.01 -3.11 -0.54
C GLN A 91 -7.67 -3.84 -0.72
N VAL A 92 -6.57 -3.11 -0.63
CA VAL A 92 -5.22 -3.68 -0.72
C VAL A 92 -4.41 -3.35 0.52
N LEU A 93 -3.66 -4.32 1.02
CA LEU A 93 -2.73 -4.13 2.13
C LEU A 93 -1.32 -3.89 1.59
N GLY A 94 -0.82 -2.67 1.80
CA GLY A 94 0.52 -2.25 1.45
C GLY A 94 1.50 -2.37 2.63
N ARG A 95 2.65 -3.01 2.40
CA ARG A 95 3.80 -2.95 3.31
C ARG A 95 4.77 -1.89 2.81
N GLN A 96 5.07 -0.88 3.64
CA GLN A 96 5.97 0.19 3.24
C GLN A 96 7.38 -0.34 2.93
N LEU A 97 7.94 0.10 1.80
CA LEU A 97 9.35 -0.03 1.48
C LEU A 97 10.07 1.24 1.93
N GLY A 98 10.97 1.12 2.91
CA GLY A 98 11.74 2.25 3.42
C GLY A 98 12.55 2.92 2.32
N LYS A 99 12.59 4.26 2.30
CA LYS A 99 13.28 5.07 1.27
C LYS A 99 14.73 4.66 1.05
N HIS A 100 15.43 4.29 2.12
CA HIS A 100 16.83 3.83 2.07
C HIS A 100 17.05 2.56 1.24
N LEU A 101 16.00 1.77 0.97
CA LEU A 101 16.03 0.55 0.16
C LEU A 101 15.68 0.80 -1.31
N TRP A 102 15.18 1.98 -1.68
CA TRP A 102 14.74 2.25 -3.07
C TRP A 102 15.91 2.15 -4.06
N LYS A 103 17.11 2.55 -3.63
CA LYS A 103 18.36 2.43 -4.41
C LYS A 103 18.70 0.99 -4.81
N ASP A 104 18.24 0.02 -4.04
CA ASP A 104 18.48 -1.41 -4.29
C ASP A 104 17.53 -1.95 -5.38
N GLY A 105 16.55 -1.14 -5.77
CA GLY A 105 15.55 -1.44 -6.78
C GLY A 105 14.28 -2.06 -6.21
N PHE A 106 13.34 -2.33 -7.12
CA PHE A 106 12.01 -2.83 -6.79
C PHE A 106 11.90 -4.29 -7.22
N ARG A 107 11.68 -5.19 -6.26
CA ARG A 107 11.51 -6.62 -6.55
C ARG A 107 10.18 -6.86 -7.26
N SER A 108 10.09 -7.97 -8.00
CA SER A 108 8.80 -8.42 -8.51
C SER A 108 7.77 -8.61 -7.40
N THR A 109 6.52 -8.40 -7.76
CA THR A 109 5.37 -8.45 -6.85
C THR A 109 4.20 -9.05 -7.57
N ASP A 110 3.47 -9.94 -6.91
CA ASP A 110 2.27 -10.53 -7.51
C ASP A 110 1.19 -9.46 -7.70
N TYR A 111 1.06 -8.50 -6.78
CA TYR A 111 -0.08 -7.57 -6.74
C TYR A 111 0.29 -6.11 -7.04
N GLY A 112 1.51 -5.84 -7.45
CA GLY A 112 2.01 -4.48 -7.74
C GLY A 112 2.37 -3.67 -6.49
N TRP A 113 2.46 -2.36 -6.71
CA TRP A 113 2.90 -1.36 -5.75
C TRP A 113 1.88 -0.24 -5.61
N ILE A 114 1.75 0.29 -4.40
CA ILE A 114 1.11 1.58 -4.16
C ILE A 114 2.20 2.64 -4.09
N ILE A 115 2.07 3.67 -4.91
CA ILE A 115 3.03 4.76 -5.04
C ILE A 115 2.30 6.05 -4.68
N VAL A 116 2.75 6.70 -3.62
CA VAL A 116 2.20 7.98 -3.16
C VAL A 116 3.22 9.05 -3.54
N CYS A 117 2.84 9.93 -4.45
CA CYS A 117 3.69 10.98 -4.99
C CYS A 117 3.00 12.35 -4.87
N THR A 118 3.65 13.41 -5.35
CA THR A 118 3.17 14.80 -5.27
C THR A 118 1.87 15.07 -6.04
N THR A 119 1.46 14.18 -6.93
CA THR A 119 0.26 14.36 -7.76
C THR A 119 -0.88 13.40 -7.40
N GLY A 120 -0.63 12.40 -6.56
CA GLY A 120 -1.66 11.43 -6.22
C GLY A 120 -1.16 10.11 -5.65
N ILE A 121 -2.08 9.16 -5.57
CA ILE A 121 -1.83 7.76 -5.23
C ILE A 121 -2.06 6.90 -6.48
N PHE A 122 -1.10 6.03 -6.78
CA PHE A 122 -1.16 5.14 -7.93
C PHE A 122 -1.02 3.67 -7.49
N HIS A 123 -1.79 2.79 -8.14
CA HIS A 123 -1.59 1.34 -8.09
C HIS A 123 -1.02 0.87 -9.43
N LYS A 124 0.24 0.44 -9.43
CA LYS A 124 1.02 0.13 -10.63
C LYS A 124 2.03 -0.97 -10.37
N ASP A 125 2.49 -1.64 -11.42
CA ASP A 125 3.77 -2.33 -11.39
C ASP A 125 4.91 -1.31 -11.62
N ILE A 126 6.10 -1.60 -11.09
CA ILE A 126 7.32 -0.85 -11.41
C ILE A 126 8.16 -1.72 -12.35
N SER A 127 8.14 -1.39 -13.63
CA SER A 127 8.73 -2.23 -14.69
C SER A 127 10.18 -1.90 -15.00
N LYS A 128 10.60 -0.66 -14.73
CA LYS A 128 11.98 -0.19 -14.90
C LYS A 128 12.34 0.78 -13.80
N PHE A 129 13.64 0.84 -13.49
CA PHE A 129 14.22 1.78 -12.54
C PHE A 129 15.61 2.20 -13.03
N ASP A 130 15.79 3.49 -13.29
CA ASP A 130 17.08 4.11 -13.55
C ASP A 130 17.70 4.57 -12.22
N LYS A 131 18.80 3.91 -11.83
CA LYS A 131 19.51 4.19 -10.57
C LYS A 131 20.28 5.50 -10.58
N MET A 132 20.62 6.03 -11.75
CA MET A 132 21.39 7.27 -11.87
C MET A 132 20.47 8.48 -11.73
N THR A 133 19.34 8.47 -12.44
CA THR A 133 18.40 9.60 -12.43
C THR A 133 17.33 9.50 -11.34
N GLY A 134 17.07 8.28 -10.86
CA GLY A 134 15.98 8.01 -9.92
C GLY A 134 14.62 7.85 -10.59
N ASP A 135 14.55 7.64 -11.91
CA ASP A 135 13.29 7.48 -12.63
C ASP A 135 12.77 6.04 -12.57
N ILE A 136 11.47 5.88 -12.29
CA ILE A 136 10.76 4.61 -12.39
C ILE A 136 9.72 4.65 -13.51
N VAL A 137 9.51 3.50 -14.16
CA VAL A 137 8.41 3.34 -15.11
C VAL A 137 7.26 2.60 -14.43
N CYS A 138 6.18 3.33 -14.22
CA CYS A 138 4.93 2.84 -13.66
C CYS A 138 4.07 2.25 -14.77
N SER A 139 3.76 0.96 -14.68
CA SER A 139 2.98 0.25 -15.70
C SER A 139 1.66 -0.28 -15.18
N SER A 140 0.62 -0.16 -16.00
CA SER A 140 -0.70 -0.75 -15.78
C SER A 140 -0.71 -2.20 -16.29
N ARG A 141 -1.56 -3.04 -15.69
CA ARG A 141 -1.83 -4.39 -16.21
C ARG A 141 -3.00 -4.42 -17.18
N ASN A 142 -3.94 -3.51 -16.99
CA ASN A 142 -5.00 -3.29 -17.95
C ASN A 142 -4.42 -2.56 -19.18
N PRO A 143 -4.49 -3.16 -20.39
CA PRO A 143 -3.85 -2.61 -21.58
C PRO A 143 -4.65 -1.49 -22.25
N LEU A 144 -5.79 -1.08 -21.67
CA LEU A 144 -6.63 -0.03 -22.25
C LEU A 144 -5.87 1.32 -22.37
N PRO A 145 -6.12 2.09 -23.44
CA PRO A 145 -5.40 3.35 -23.70
C PRO A 145 -5.53 4.40 -22.59
N GLU A 146 -6.62 4.41 -21.82
CA GLU A 146 -6.79 5.32 -20.68
C GLU A 146 -5.86 5.02 -19.49
N PHE A 147 -5.16 3.88 -19.49
CA PHE A 147 -4.24 3.47 -18.45
C PHE A 147 -2.79 3.38 -18.93
N PRO A 148 -2.24 4.44 -19.56
CA PRO A 148 -0.91 4.38 -20.15
C PRO A 148 0.17 4.20 -19.08
N ASN A 149 1.29 3.62 -19.51
CA ASN A 149 2.50 3.64 -18.72
C ASN A 149 3.03 5.07 -18.63
N PHE A 150 3.63 5.42 -17.51
CA PHE A 150 4.21 6.74 -17.31
C PHE A 150 5.51 6.67 -16.50
N GLU A 151 6.35 7.68 -16.67
CA GLU A 151 7.58 7.84 -15.91
C GLU A 151 7.33 8.71 -14.68
N LEU A 152 8.00 8.38 -13.59
CA LEU A 152 7.92 9.11 -12.34
C LEU A 152 9.30 9.13 -11.67
N ASN A 153 9.81 10.33 -11.37
CA ASN A 153 11.05 10.46 -10.62
C ASN A 153 10.81 10.23 -9.12
N LEU A 154 11.68 9.46 -8.46
CA LEU A 154 11.58 9.16 -7.03
C LEU A 154 11.66 10.40 -6.12
N ASN A 155 12.21 11.53 -6.59
CA ASN A 155 12.16 12.80 -5.85
C ASN A 155 10.74 13.33 -5.67
N ASN A 156 9.82 12.96 -6.57
CA ASN A 156 8.41 13.31 -6.48
C ASN A 156 7.61 12.30 -5.64
N VAL A 157 8.25 11.28 -5.07
CA VAL A 157 7.57 10.19 -4.35
C VAL A 157 7.72 10.35 -2.83
N HIS A 158 6.58 10.44 -2.13
CA HIS A 158 6.54 10.48 -0.67
C HIS A 158 6.77 9.10 -0.07
N SER A 159 6.07 8.08 -0.56
CA SER A 159 6.18 6.71 -0.05
C SER A 159 5.76 5.65 -1.07
N ILE A 160 6.31 4.43 -0.90
CA ILE A 160 6.04 3.27 -1.75
C ILE A 160 5.68 2.08 -0.86
N TYR A 161 4.65 1.34 -1.22
CA TYR A 161 4.18 0.16 -0.50
C TYR A 161 4.08 -1.04 -1.43
N LYS A 162 4.70 -2.16 -1.05
CA LYS A 162 4.49 -3.44 -1.73
C LYS A 162 3.11 -3.96 -1.37
N VAL A 163 2.26 -4.24 -2.35
CA VAL A 163 0.97 -4.87 -2.08
C VAL A 163 1.19 -6.34 -1.75
N ILE A 164 0.71 -6.76 -0.58
CA ILE A 164 0.91 -8.13 -0.06
C ILE A 164 -0.40 -8.92 0.09
N LYS A 165 -1.55 -8.24 0.19
CA LYS A 165 -2.88 -8.85 0.23
C LYS A 165 -3.89 -7.95 -0.48
N ARG A 166 -4.96 -8.56 -0.98
CA ARG A 166 -6.10 -7.92 -1.66
C ARG A 166 -7.39 -8.51 -1.10
N SER A 167 -8.45 -7.73 -1.07
CA SER A 167 -9.80 -8.14 -0.70
C SER A 167 -10.79 -7.47 -1.64
N PHE A 168 -11.65 -8.26 -2.27
CA PHE A 168 -12.70 -7.86 -3.21
C PHE A 168 -13.86 -8.83 -3.13
#